data_AF-A0A928YFE3-F1
#
_entry.id   AF-A0A928YFE3-F1
#
_cell.length_a   1.000
_cell.length_b   1.000
_cell.length_c   1.000
_cell.angle_alpha   90.00
_cell.angle_beta   90.00
_cell.angle_gamma   90.00
#
_symmetry.space_group_name_H-M   'P 1'
#
loop_
_entity.id
_entity.type
_entity.pdbx_description
1 polymer ?
#
loop_
_entity_poly.entity_id
_entity_poly.type
_entity_poly.pdbx_seq_one_letter_code
_entity_poly.pdbx_strand_id
1 'polypeptide(L)'
;MGNEQAKAKGFSVNAKTLIIILLFINIAFAAKMISKYYSMKDLGYRREKTFKEETTKRVMKAFASVEEANALVNEIKQQKEAAENAAKLLAQRELDLKRKNEEMNDAIAFLEAEKAKLQGEIWALEDQLSLARQTISDMRSGK
;
A
#
# COMPACT_ATOMS: atom_id res chain seq x y z
N MET A 1 -60.80 81.07 5.13
CA MET A 1 -61.49 79.88 5.67
C MET A 1 -61.48 78.81 4.59
N GLY A 2 -61.03 77.60 4.89
CA GLY A 2 -60.93 76.51 3.91
C GLY A 2 -59.95 75.45 4.38
N ASN A 3 -60.40 74.67 5.36
CA ASN A 3 -59.63 73.67 6.08
C ASN A 3 -59.86 72.31 5.41
N GLU A 4 -58.89 71.76 4.69
CA GLU A 4 -58.86 70.32 4.36
C GLU A 4 -57.42 69.82 4.35
N GLN A 5 -56.87 69.62 5.55
CA GLN A 5 -55.72 68.74 5.73
C GLN A 5 -56.16 67.29 5.48
N ALA A 6 -55.46 66.65 4.56
CA ALA A 6 -55.61 65.27 4.16
C ALA A 6 -55.70 64.32 5.36
N LYS A 7 -56.83 63.61 5.48
CA LYS A 7 -57.02 62.48 6.41
C LYS A 7 -56.04 61.35 6.06
N ALA A 8 -54.88 61.35 6.69
CA ALA A 8 -54.06 60.15 6.82
C ALA A 8 -54.86 59.11 7.60
N LYS A 9 -55.40 58.09 6.90
CA LYS A 9 -56.10 56.95 7.51
C LYS A 9 -55.11 56.20 8.41
N GLY A 10 -55.12 56.54 9.70
CA GLY A 10 -54.30 55.88 10.71
C GLY A 10 -54.75 54.43 10.94
N PHE A 11 -53.79 53.54 11.18
CA PHE A 11 -54.05 52.13 11.52
C PHE A 11 -55.03 52.01 12.69
N SER A 12 -55.98 51.08 12.58
CA SER A 12 -56.89 50.75 13.68
C SER A 12 -56.10 50.28 14.90
N VAL A 13 -56.68 50.48 16.10
CA VAL A 13 -56.06 50.07 17.36
C VAL A 13 -55.68 48.59 17.33
N ASN A 14 -56.57 47.73 16.82
CA ASN A 14 -56.30 46.30 16.65
C ASN A 14 -55.10 46.02 15.75
N ALA A 15 -54.93 46.75 14.65
CA ALA A 15 -53.79 46.58 13.76
C ALA A 15 -52.47 46.97 14.45
N LYS A 16 -52.45 48.05 15.25
CA LYS A 16 -51.27 48.45 16.03
C LYS A 16 -50.91 47.40 17.08
N THR A 17 -51.90 46.85 17.79
CA THR A 17 -51.68 45.79 18.78
C THR A 17 -51.12 44.53 18.12
N LEU A 18 -51.64 44.14 16.96
CA LEU A 18 -51.18 42.97 16.22
C LEU A 18 -49.74 43.15 15.69
N ILE A 19 -49.39 44.36 15.23
CA ILE A 19 -48.01 44.72 14.85
C ILE A 19 -47.05 44.62 16.03
N ILE A 20 -47.44 45.11 17.21
CA ILE A 20 -46.60 45.03 18.43
C ILE A 20 -46.39 43.56 18.82
N ILE A 21 -47.44 42.73 18.82
CA ILE A 21 -47.32 41.30 19.12
C ILE A 21 -46.39 40.60 18.13
N LEU A 22 -46.53 40.87 16.83
CA LEU A 22 -45.65 40.30 15.79
C LEU A 22 -44.19 40.73 15.98
N LEU A 23 -43.95 41.98 16.38
CA LEU A 23 -42.61 42.49 16.69
C LEU A 23 -41.97 41.75 17.87
N PHE A 24 -42.72 41.55 18.95
CA PHE A 24 -42.23 40.80 20.12
C PHE A 24 -41.92 39.35 19.77
N ILE A 25 -42.78 38.69 18.98
CA ILE A 25 -42.54 37.31 18.53
C ILE A 25 -41.25 37.22 17.69
N ASN A 26 -41.05 38.15 16.76
CA ASN A 26 -39.85 38.17 15.91
C ASN A 26 -38.57 38.42 16.71
N ILE A 27 -38.57 39.36 17.66
CA ILE A 27 -37.41 39.66 18.50
C ILE A 27 -37.09 38.48 19.42
N ALA A 28 -38.11 37.87 20.05
CA ALA A 28 -37.93 36.71 20.91
C ALA A 28 -37.39 35.49 20.12
N PHE A 29 -37.88 35.28 18.90
CA PHE A 29 -37.39 34.22 18.03
C PHE A 29 -35.94 34.45 17.60
N ALA A 30 -35.58 35.69 17.22
CA ALA A 30 -34.20 36.05 16.88
C ALA A 30 -33.24 35.84 18.05
N ALA A 31 -33.60 36.30 19.26
CA ALA A 31 -32.81 36.09 20.47
C ALA A 31 -32.60 34.60 20.78
N LYS A 32 -33.65 33.78 20.62
CA LYS A 32 -33.57 32.32 20.79
C LYS A 32 -32.63 31.66 19.78
N MET A 33 -32.70 32.06 18.52
CA MET A 33 -31.84 31.53 17.46
C MET A 33 -30.36 31.90 17.68
N ILE A 34 -30.08 33.12 18.14
CA ILE A 34 -28.72 33.56 18.50
C ILE A 34 -28.17 32.73 19.65
N SER A 35 -28.94 32.57 20.74
CA SER A 35 -28.54 31.74 21.89
C SER A 35 -28.26 30.29 21.48
N LYS A 36 -29.11 29.72 20.61
CA LYS A 36 -28.94 28.36 20.10
C LYS A 36 -27.67 28.23 19.25
N TYR A 37 -27.35 29.22 18.42
CA TYR A 37 -26.15 29.21 17.58
C TYR A 37 -24.87 29.20 18.44
N TYR A 38 -24.79 30.07 19.45
CA TYR A 38 -23.63 30.13 20.34
C TYR A 38 -23.49 28.86 21.19
N SER A 39 -24.57 28.33 21.76
CA SER A 39 -24.51 27.09 22.54
C SER A 39 -24.07 25.90 21.69
N MET A 40 -24.53 25.82 20.45
CA MET A 40 -24.17 24.74 19.52
C MET A 40 -22.71 24.83 19.07
N LYS A 41 -22.18 26.04 18.84
CA LYS A 41 -20.75 26.24 18.58
C LYS A 41 -19.89 25.86 19.78
N ASP A 42 -20.28 26.27 20.98
CA ASP A 42 -19.57 25.94 22.21
C ASP A 42 -19.54 24.42 22.46
N LEU A 43 -20.65 23.73 22.22
CA LEU A 43 -20.74 22.27 22.33
C LEU A 43 -19.90 21.53 21.29
N GLY A 44 -19.77 22.09 20.07
CA GLY A 44 -18.88 21.56 19.04
C GLY A 44 -17.42 21.75 19.41
N TYR A 45 -17.05 22.96 19.82
CA TYR A 45 -15.69 23.30 20.22
C TYR A 45 -15.22 22.48 21.44
N ARG A 46 -16.08 22.31 22.45
CA ARG A 46 -15.78 21.46 23.61
C ARG A 46 -15.58 20.00 23.20
N ARG A 47 -16.43 19.45 22.33
CA ARG A 47 -16.27 18.06 21.85
C ARG A 47 -14.98 17.84 21.08
N GLU A 48 -14.62 18.75 20.17
CA GLU A 48 -13.38 18.62 19.42
C GLU A 48 -12.16 18.71 20.32
N LYS A 49 -12.18 19.63 21.30
CA LYS A 49 -11.11 19.79 22.28
C LYS A 49 -10.96 18.54 23.16
N THR A 50 -12.07 18.02 23.71
CA THR A 50 -12.05 16.81 24.53
C THR A 50 -11.57 15.60 23.73
N PHE A 51 -12.00 15.47 22.47
CA PHE A 51 -11.54 14.39 21.60
C PHE A 51 -10.04 14.45 21.33
N LYS A 52 -9.50 15.64 21.00
CA LYS A 52 -8.06 15.87 20.84
C LYS A 52 -7.29 15.52 22.11
N GLU A 53 -7.74 15.99 23.28
CA GLU A 53 -7.08 15.69 24.55
C GLU A 53 -7.08 14.20 24.89
N GLU A 54 -8.20 13.49 24.66
CA GLU A 54 -8.29 12.05 24.87
C GLU A 54 -7.38 11.27 23.91
N THR A 55 -7.32 11.66 22.64
CA THR A 55 -6.42 11.03 21.66
C THR A 55 -4.97 11.28 22.00
N THR A 56 -4.57 12.52 22.33
CA THR A 56 -3.21 12.82 22.77
C THR A 56 -2.83 12.03 24.02
N LYS A 57 -3.72 11.91 25.01
CA LYS A 57 -3.48 11.06 26.20
C LYS A 57 -3.28 9.59 25.84
N ARG A 58 -4.09 9.04 24.93
CA ARG A 58 -3.94 7.64 24.47
C ARG A 58 -2.62 7.43 23.75
N VAL A 59 -2.23 8.37 22.87
CA VAL A 59 -0.95 8.30 22.16
C VAL A 59 0.23 8.43 23.12
N MET A 60 0.21 9.39 24.05
CA MET A 60 1.24 9.51 25.09
C MET A 60 1.32 8.27 26.00
N LYS A 61 0.18 7.64 26.33
CA LYS A 61 0.18 6.41 27.15
C LYS A 61 0.82 5.23 26.41
N ALA A 62 0.64 5.13 25.09
CA ALA A 62 1.11 4.01 24.30
C ALA A 62 2.53 4.20 23.76
N PHE A 63 2.92 5.44 23.44
CA PHE A 63 4.14 5.76 22.69
C PHE A 63 4.97 6.89 23.31
N ALA A 64 4.69 7.32 24.55
CA ALA A 64 5.31 8.46 25.25
C ALA A 64 5.10 9.85 24.60
N SER A 65 5.18 9.96 23.27
CA SER A 65 4.88 11.16 22.47
C SER A 65 4.20 10.83 21.14
N VAL A 66 3.57 11.84 20.52
CA VAL A 66 2.96 11.70 19.19
C VAL A 66 4.06 11.61 18.12
N GLU A 67 5.17 12.28 18.35
CA GLU A 67 6.36 12.27 17.51
C GLU A 67 6.98 10.86 17.44
N GLU A 68 7.14 10.18 18.57
CA GLU A 68 7.65 8.79 18.60
C GLU A 68 6.73 7.81 17.89
N ALA A 69 5.40 7.95 18.06
CA ALA A 69 4.43 7.13 17.32
C ALA A 69 4.57 7.31 15.80
N ASN A 70 4.70 8.55 15.34
CA ASN A 70 4.89 8.85 13.92
C ASN A 70 6.25 8.38 13.39
N ALA A 71 7.31 8.49 14.19
CA ALA A 71 8.63 7.98 13.85
C ALA A 71 8.61 6.45 13.65
N LEU A 72 8.00 5.71 14.59
CA LEU A 72 7.85 4.25 14.48
C LEU A 72 7.03 3.84 13.25
N VAL A 73 5.95 4.55 12.94
CA VAL A 73 5.15 4.29 11.73
C VAL A 73 5.98 4.47 10.47
N ASN A 74 6.82 5.52 10.42
CA ASN A 74 7.70 5.76 9.29
C ASN A 74 8.79 4.71 9.17
N GLU A 75 9.40 4.29 10.28
CA GLU A 75 10.40 3.21 10.30
C GLU A 75 9.81 1.89 9.82
N ILE A 76 8.64 1.50 10.32
CA ILE A 76 7.93 0.28 9.88
C ILE A 76 7.63 0.35 8.38
N LYS A 77 7.23 1.52 7.88
CA LYS A 77 6.96 1.71 6.46
C LYS A 77 8.22 1.53 5.61
N GLN A 78 9.34 2.11 6.04
CA GLN A 78 10.63 1.95 5.34
C GLN A 78 11.13 0.50 5.39
N GLN A 79 11.03 -0.17 6.54
CA GLN A 79 11.40 -1.58 6.68
C GLN A 79 10.53 -2.48 5.79
N LYS A 80 9.23 -2.21 5.72
CA LYS A 80 8.32 -2.93 4.83
C LYS A 80 8.74 -2.77 3.37
N GLU A 81 9.01 -1.55 2.93
CA GLU A 81 9.42 -1.29 1.54
C GLU A 81 10.77 -1.95 1.21
N ALA A 82 11.73 -1.91 2.14
CA ALA A 82 13.00 -2.62 2.00
C ALA A 82 12.79 -4.14 1.92
N ALA A 83 11.92 -4.71 2.76
CA ALA A 83 11.62 -6.13 2.75
C ALA A 83 10.93 -6.58 1.45
N GLU A 84 9.98 -5.79 0.93
CA GLU A 84 9.32 -6.07 -0.36
C GLU A 84 10.31 -6.03 -1.54
N ASN A 85 11.23 -5.06 -1.55
CA ASN A 85 12.27 -4.98 -2.57
C ASN A 85 13.25 -6.16 -2.48
N ALA A 86 13.67 -6.54 -1.27
CA ALA A 86 14.50 -7.71 -1.06
C ALA A 86 13.81 -9.00 -1.52
N ALA A 87 12.53 -9.17 -1.19
CA ALA A 87 11.74 -10.33 -1.62
C ALA A 87 11.63 -10.44 -3.15
N LYS A 88 11.38 -9.32 -3.85
CA LYS A 88 11.38 -9.27 -5.32
C LYS A 88 12.73 -9.68 -5.90
N LEU A 89 13.82 -9.16 -5.33
CA LEU A 89 15.17 -9.46 -5.79
C LEU A 89 15.53 -10.94 -5.56
N LEU A 90 15.16 -11.50 -4.41
CA LEU A 90 15.34 -12.91 -4.11
C LEU A 90 14.54 -13.82 -5.06
N ALA A 91 13.28 -13.49 -5.34
CA ALA A 91 12.47 -14.24 -6.29
C ALA A 91 13.09 -14.25 -7.70
N GLN A 92 13.62 -13.11 -8.15
CA GLN A 92 14.31 -13.02 -9.43
C GLN A 92 15.61 -13.86 -9.44
N ARG A 93 16.39 -13.81 -8.36
CA ARG A 93 17.60 -14.63 -8.21
C ARG A 93 17.29 -16.13 -8.18
N GLU A 94 16.19 -16.53 -7.58
CA GLU A 94 15.77 -17.94 -7.57
C GLU A 94 15.46 -18.43 -8.99
N LEU A 95 14.77 -17.63 -9.80
CA LEU A 95 14.50 -17.95 -11.21
C LEU A 95 15.80 -18.05 -12.02
N ASP A 96 16.73 -17.10 -11.84
CA ASP A 96 18.03 -17.14 -12.50
C ASP A 96 18.84 -18.38 -12.10
N LEU A 97 18.80 -18.76 -10.82
CA LEU A 97 19.48 -19.96 -10.32
C LEU A 97 18.87 -21.23 -10.91
N LYS A 98 17.53 -21.34 -10.97
CA LYS A 98 16.86 -22.48 -11.61
C LYS A 98 17.26 -22.62 -13.06
N ARG A 99 17.23 -21.52 -13.83
CA ARG A 99 17.65 -21.52 -15.24
C ARG A 99 19.10 -21.93 -15.40
N LYS A 100 20.02 -21.39 -14.60
CA LYS A 100 21.43 -21.79 -14.64
C LYS A 100 21.64 -23.26 -14.27
N ASN A 101 20.85 -23.78 -13.35
CA ASN A 101 20.92 -25.18 -12.94
C ASN A 101 20.43 -26.11 -14.07
N GLU A 102 19.38 -25.71 -14.79
CA GLU A 102 18.92 -26.40 -16.00
C GLU A 102 20.00 -26.39 -17.09
N GLU A 103 20.56 -25.22 -17.40
CA GLU A 103 21.68 -25.08 -18.36
C GLU A 103 22.89 -25.96 -17.97
N MET A 104 23.19 -26.06 -16.68
CA MET A 104 24.28 -26.92 -16.17
C MET A 104 23.95 -28.41 -16.30
N ASN A 105 22.72 -28.82 -16.01
CA ASN A 105 22.28 -30.21 -16.17
C ASN A 105 22.30 -30.64 -17.64
N ASP A 106 21.87 -29.77 -18.55
CA ASP A 106 21.94 -30.02 -20.00
C ASP A 106 23.39 -30.18 -20.47
N ALA A 107 24.30 -29.32 -19.98
CA ALA A 107 25.72 -29.44 -20.28
C ALA A 107 26.34 -30.73 -19.73
N ILE A 108 25.95 -31.16 -18.52
CA ILE A 108 26.37 -32.44 -17.94
C ILE A 108 25.89 -33.60 -18.81
N ALA A 109 24.61 -33.63 -19.18
CA ALA A 109 24.05 -34.68 -20.02
C ALA A 109 24.75 -34.77 -21.38
N PHE A 110 25.05 -33.61 -22.00
CA PHE A 110 25.83 -33.55 -23.23
C PHE A 110 27.23 -34.15 -23.06
N LEU A 111 27.96 -33.75 -22.01
CA LEU A 111 29.31 -34.25 -21.74
C LEU A 111 29.32 -35.76 -21.42
N GLU A 112 28.31 -36.27 -20.73
CA GLU A 112 28.16 -37.70 -20.48
C GLU A 112 27.92 -38.49 -21.77
N ALA A 113 27.09 -37.97 -22.67
CA ALA A 113 26.85 -38.58 -23.98
C ALA A 113 28.13 -38.58 -24.85
N GLU A 114 28.84 -37.45 -24.90
CA GLU A 114 30.12 -37.32 -25.61
C GLU A 114 31.17 -38.30 -25.06
N LYS A 115 31.26 -38.40 -23.73
CA LYS A 115 32.16 -39.35 -23.06
C LYS A 115 31.82 -40.80 -23.42
N ALA A 116 30.54 -41.18 -23.40
CA ALA A 116 30.12 -42.53 -23.76
C ALA A 116 30.43 -42.85 -25.23
N LYS A 117 30.23 -41.89 -26.13
CA LYS A 117 30.59 -42.01 -27.54
C LYS A 117 32.09 -42.22 -27.73
N LEU A 118 32.92 -41.38 -27.11
CA LEU A 118 34.38 -41.50 -27.17
C LEU A 118 34.88 -42.84 -26.60
N GLN A 119 34.27 -43.33 -25.51
CA GLN A 119 34.59 -44.66 -24.98
C GLN A 119 34.27 -45.77 -25.97
N GLY A 120 33.14 -45.68 -26.68
CA GLY A 120 32.80 -46.63 -27.74
C GLY A 120 33.80 -46.60 -28.90
N GLU A 121 34.24 -45.42 -29.32
CA GLU A 121 35.28 -45.26 -30.36
C GLU A 121 36.63 -45.85 -29.92
N ILE A 122 37.01 -45.65 -28.66
CA ILE A 122 38.24 -46.26 -28.10
C ILE A 122 38.16 -47.79 -28.15
N TRP A 123 37.06 -48.39 -27.69
CA TRP A 123 36.91 -49.86 -27.73
C TRP A 123 36.95 -50.42 -29.16
N ALA A 124 36.32 -49.73 -30.12
CA ALA A 124 36.35 -50.15 -31.51
C ALA A 124 37.79 -50.10 -32.08
N LEU A 125 38.56 -49.07 -31.75
CA LEU A 125 39.97 -48.96 -32.15
C LEU A 125 40.85 -50.01 -31.46
N GLU A 126 40.61 -50.31 -30.19
CA GLU A 126 41.32 -51.38 -29.46
C GLU A 126 41.07 -52.76 -30.09
N ASP A 127 39.83 -53.05 -30.47
CA ASP A 127 39.46 -54.30 -31.15
C ASP A 127 40.14 -54.41 -32.53
N GLN A 128 40.10 -53.33 -33.32
CA GLN A 128 40.81 -53.26 -34.61
C GLN A 128 42.33 -53.46 -34.45
N LEU A 129 42.93 -52.83 -33.45
CA LEU A 129 44.36 -53.00 -33.15
C LEU A 129 44.68 -54.44 -32.71
N SER A 130 43.80 -55.07 -31.92
CA SER A 130 43.93 -56.47 -31.52
C SER A 130 43.91 -57.41 -32.73
N LEU A 131 42.92 -57.25 -33.61
CA LEU A 131 42.81 -58.01 -34.87
C LEU A 131 44.02 -57.81 -35.78
N ALA A 132 44.49 -56.57 -35.93
CA ALA A 132 45.68 -56.26 -36.72
C ALA A 132 46.94 -56.92 -36.14
N ARG A 133 47.11 -56.88 -34.81
CA ARG A 133 48.22 -57.57 -34.12
C ARG A 133 48.17 -59.07 -34.30
N GLN A 134 46.98 -59.68 -34.20
CA GLN A 134 46.80 -61.11 -34.42
C GLN A 134 47.15 -61.49 -35.86
N THR A 135 46.63 -60.75 -36.84
CA THR A 135 46.94 -60.96 -38.26
C THR A 135 48.45 -60.88 -38.53
N ILE A 136 49.14 -59.91 -37.95
CA ILE A 136 50.61 -59.79 -38.05
C ILE A 136 51.34 -60.96 -37.39
N SER A 137 50.85 -61.44 -36.24
CA SER A 137 51.40 -62.61 -35.56
C SER A 137 51.22 -63.90 -36.38
N ASP A 138 50.06 -64.08 -36.97
CA ASP A 138 49.73 -65.23 -37.82
C ASP A 138 50.63 -65.25 -39.07
N MET A 139 50.80 -64.10 -39.74
CA MET A 139 51.75 -63.96 -40.85
C MET A 139 53.22 -64.24 -40.46
N ARG A 140 53.62 -63.91 -39.23
CA ARG A 140 55.00 -64.15 -38.73
C ARG A 140 55.27 -65.57 -38.28
N SER A 141 54.24 -66.32 -37.86
CA SER A 141 54.39 -67.66 -37.28
C SER A 141 54.37 -68.80 -38.31
N GLY A 142 54.24 -68.50 -39.60
CA GLY A 142 54.49 -69.47 -40.66
C GLY A 142 53.39 -70.52 -40.82
N LYS A 143 52.17 -70.05 -41.08
CA LYS A 143 51.24 -70.71 -42.01
C LYS A 143 51.07 -69.82 -43.23
#